data_AF-A0A7I7XPQ9-F1
#
_entry.id   AF-A0A7I7XPQ9-F1
#
_cell.length_a   1.000
_cell.length_b   1.000
_cell.length_c   1.000
_cell.angle_alpha   90.00
_cell.angle_beta   90.00
_cell.angle_gamma   90.00
#
_symmetry.space_group_name_H-M   'P 1'
#
loop_
_entity.id
_entity.type
_entity.pdbx_description
1 polymer ?
#
loop_
_entity_poly.entity_id
_entity_poly.type
_entity_poly.pdbx_seq_one_letter_code
_entity_poly.pdbx_strand_id
1 'polypeptide(L)'
;MGHQCKFYEPDHVLGKPDVDSFLSASGKHPFAHRLIISTTDKWGKNAEDAVDGQQIPVQRIGLADIAEAPIDWAFAGPVDSLELELAPAPKRDPWPHQREAIDKVIAGFTEHDRGKLIMACGTGKTFTALKICEQTVEDLGGTAKVLFLVPSISLLSQTLREWTAQCQTDLRSFAVCSDTRSRAPPKTSTPTTYHYRPPPIP
;
A
#
# COMPACT_ATOMS: atom_id res chain seq x y z
N MET A 1 -9.83 14.59 7.57
CA MET A 1 -10.02 13.12 7.49
C MET A 1 -10.51 12.66 8.85
N GLY A 2 -11.53 11.79 8.90
CA GLY A 2 -12.03 11.23 10.16
C GLY A 2 -11.37 9.88 10.44
N HIS A 3 -10.97 9.62 11.68
CA HIS A 3 -10.35 8.36 12.10
C HIS A 3 -11.12 7.74 13.26
N GLN A 4 -11.29 6.43 13.21
CA GLN A 4 -11.81 5.64 14.33
C GLN A 4 -10.87 4.45 14.56
N CYS A 5 -10.31 4.37 15.77
CA CYS A 5 -9.48 3.26 16.20
C CYS A 5 -10.25 2.47 17.25
N LYS A 6 -10.48 1.18 17.02
CA LYS A 6 -11.17 0.34 17.97
C LYS A 6 -10.44 -0.97 18.22
N PHE A 7 -10.33 -1.28 19.50
CA PHE A 7 -9.74 -2.51 19.99
C PHE A 7 -10.87 -3.49 20.33
N TYR A 8 -10.85 -4.64 19.67
CA TYR A 8 -11.83 -5.71 19.83
C TYR A 8 -11.12 -7.03 20.08
N GLU A 9 -11.81 -7.93 20.78
CA GLU A 9 -11.38 -9.32 20.90
C GLU A 9 -11.31 -10.00 19.52
N PRO A 10 -10.39 -10.96 19.29
CA PRO A 10 -10.20 -11.61 17.99
C PRO A 10 -11.45 -12.32 17.43
N ASP A 11 -12.37 -12.72 18.30
CA ASP A 11 -13.62 -13.39 17.92
C ASP A 11 -14.81 -12.45 17.77
N HIS A 12 -14.62 -11.17 18.07
CA HIS A 12 -15.66 -10.18 17.90
C HIS A 12 -15.94 -9.93 16.42
N VAL A 13 -17.22 -10.00 16.05
CA VAL A 13 -17.72 -9.65 14.72
C VAL A 13 -18.30 -8.24 14.77
N LEU A 14 -17.70 -7.33 14.02
CA LEU A 14 -18.13 -5.94 13.92
C LEU A 14 -19.57 -5.85 13.41
N GLY A 15 -20.43 -5.24 14.22
CA GLY A 15 -21.81 -4.95 13.89
C GLY A 15 -22.01 -3.51 13.40
N LYS A 16 -23.20 -3.23 12.89
CA LYS A 16 -23.59 -1.87 12.50
C LYS A 16 -23.45 -0.83 13.64
N PRO A 17 -23.81 -1.14 14.91
CA PRO A 17 -23.64 -0.19 16.02
C PRO A 17 -22.18 0.24 16.23
N ASP A 18 -21.22 -0.60 15.83
CA ASP A 18 -19.81 -0.28 15.98
C ASP A 18 -19.35 0.86 15.08
N VAL A 19 -19.98 1.03 13.92
CA VAL A 19 -19.57 2.04 12.92
C VAL A 19 -20.52 3.23 12.85
N ASP A 20 -21.79 3.07 13.25
CA ASP A 20 -22.85 4.05 13.06
C ASP A 20 -22.54 5.43 13.66
N SER A 21 -22.04 5.47 14.89
CA SER A 21 -21.72 6.74 15.56
C SER A 21 -20.62 7.51 14.83
N PHE A 22 -19.61 6.79 14.33
CA PHE A 22 -18.52 7.38 13.56
C PHE A 22 -18.98 7.84 12.18
N LEU A 23 -19.76 7.04 11.46
CA LEU A 23 -20.30 7.42 10.15
C LEU A 23 -21.18 8.67 10.25
N SER A 24 -22.01 8.76 11.30
CA SER A 24 -22.86 9.91 11.57
C SER A 24 -22.04 11.17 11.89
N ALA A 25 -21.07 11.06 12.81
CA ALA A 25 -20.23 12.19 13.19
C ALA A 25 -19.37 12.69 12.02
N SER A 26 -18.83 11.77 11.23
CA SER A 26 -17.98 12.07 10.07
C SER A 26 -18.77 12.26 8.77
N GLY A 27 -20.10 12.36 8.83
CA GLY A 27 -21.00 12.66 7.70
C GLY A 27 -21.12 14.14 7.35
N LYS A 28 -20.50 15.00 8.15
CA LYS A 28 -20.59 16.46 8.01
C LYS A 28 -19.31 17.02 7.39
N HIS A 29 -19.40 18.20 6.77
CA HIS A 29 -18.20 18.97 6.47
C HIS A 29 -17.39 19.23 7.76
N PRO A 30 -16.05 19.25 7.69
CA PRO A 30 -15.20 19.22 6.48
C PRO A 30 -14.67 17.83 6.09
N PHE A 31 -15.29 16.73 6.50
CA PHE A 31 -14.75 15.39 6.24
C PHE A 31 -14.89 14.97 4.77
N ALA A 32 -13.76 14.67 4.12
CA ALA A 32 -13.70 14.15 2.74
C ALA A 32 -13.33 12.66 2.66
N HIS A 33 -12.74 12.11 3.72
CA HIS A 33 -12.32 10.70 3.81
C HIS A 33 -12.46 10.20 5.25
N ARG A 34 -12.74 8.90 5.39
CA ARG A 34 -12.86 8.20 6.67
C ARG A 34 -11.92 6.99 6.72
N LEU A 35 -11.35 6.72 7.89
CA LEU A 35 -10.52 5.55 8.14
C LEU A 35 -10.95 4.85 9.42
N ILE A 36 -11.23 3.55 9.33
CA ILE A 36 -11.51 2.67 10.45
C ILE A 36 -10.31 1.74 10.64
N ILE A 37 -9.82 1.63 11.86
CA ILE A 37 -8.72 0.76 12.27
C ILE A 37 -9.29 -0.20 13.30
N SER A 38 -9.23 -1.50 13.02
CA SER A 38 -9.76 -2.56 13.90
C SER A 38 -8.76 -3.71 14.08
N THR A 39 -8.74 -4.29 15.27
CA THR A 39 -7.96 -5.50 15.58
C THR A 39 -8.68 -6.80 15.20
N THR A 40 -9.81 -6.70 14.50
CA THR A 40 -10.55 -7.83 13.92
C THR A 40 -10.89 -7.52 12.47
N ASP A 41 -10.79 -8.56 11.63
CA ASP A 41 -11.20 -8.53 10.22
C ASP A 41 -12.59 -9.12 10.01
N LYS A 42 -13.25 -9.56 11.09
CA LYS A 42 -14.57 -10.18 11.05
C LYS A 42 -15.64 -9.08 11.03
N TRP A 43 -16.18 -8.78 9.85
CA TRP A 43 -17.26 -7.83 9.67
C TRP A 43 -18.58 -8.56 9.42
N GLY A 44 -19.60 -8.20 10.21
CA GLY A 44 -20.96 -8.67 9.98
C GLY A 44 -21.57 -7.98 8.77
N LYS A 45 -22.52 -8.65 8.10
CA LYS A 45 -23.19 -8.14 6.89
C LYS A 45 -23.73 -6.70 7.06
N ASN A 46 -24.34 -6.39 8.20
CA ASN A 46 -24.90 -5.06 8.44
C ASN A 46 -23.82 -3.97 8.57
N ALA A 47 -22.62 -4.31 9.03
CA ALA A 47 -21.50 -3.38 9.10
C ALA A 47 -20.87 -3.17 7.72
N GLU A 48 -20.78 -4.24 6.93
CA GLU A 48 -20.38 -4.17 5.51
C GLU A 48 -21.31 -3.25 4.72
N ASP A 49 -22.62 -3.55 4.76
CA ASP A 49 -23.65 -2.78 4.06
C ASP A 49 -23.71 -1.31 4.52
N ALA A 50 -23.37 -1.03 5.80
CA ALA A 50 -23.39 0.33 6.33
C ALA A 50 -22.27 1.22 5.77
N VAL A 51 -21.11 0.65 5.44
CA VAL A 51 -19.97 1.44 4.92
C VAL A 51 -19.85 1.40 3.41
N ASP A 52 -20.50 0.43 2.75
CA ASP A 52 -20.55 0.35 1.30
C ASP A 52 -21.37 1.51 0.69
N GLY A 53 -20.97 1.97 -0.49
CA GLY A 53 -21.68 3.03 -1.24
C GLY A 53 -21.77 4.42 -0.55
N GLN A 54 -21.05 4.65 0.55
CA GLN A 54 -21.07 5.93 1.26
C GLN A 54 -20.52 7.08 0.41
N GLN A 55 -21.20 8.24 0.45
CA GLN A 55 -20.77 9.47 -0.25
C GLN A 55 -19.38 9.92 0.20
N ILE A 56 -19.10 9.87 1.52
CA ILE A 56 -17.76 10.06 2.06
C ILE A 56 -17.14 8.67 2.21
N PRO A 57 -16.11 8.34 1.44
CA PRO A 57 -15.66 6.97 1.28
C PRO A 57 -14.88 6.49 2.53
N VAL A 58 -15.23 5.31 3.06
CA VAL A 58 -14.61 4.67 4.25
C VAL A 58 -13.47 3.70 3.90
N GLN A 59 -12.27 3.90 4.43
CA GLN A 59 -11.12 2.98 4.34
C GLN A 59 -11.00 2.14 5.61
N ARG A 60 -10.38 0.95 5.50
CA ARG A 60 -10.13 0.05 6.64
C ARG A 60 -8.63 -0.26 6.79
N ILE A 61 -8.17 -0.46 8.02
CA ILE A 61 -6.93 -1.16 8.36
C ILE A 61 -7.31 -2.28 9.31
N GLY A 62 -7.03 -3.51 8.90
CA GLY A 62 -7.23 -4.70 9.71
C GLY A 62 -6.00 -5.10 10.53
N LEU A 63 -6.12 -6.18 11.30
CA LEU A 63 -5.00 -6.70 12.09
C LEU A 63 -3.87 -7.21 11.19
N ALA A 64 -4.21 -7.87 10.07
CA ALA A 64 -3.24 -8.32 9.08
C ALA A 64 -2.45 -7.14 8.46
N ASP A 65 -3.12 -6.02 8.18
CA ASP A 65 -2.45 -4.83 7.65
C ASP A 65 -1.48 -4.19 8.66
N ILE A 66 -1.82 -4.25 9.96
CA ILE A 66 -0.94 -3.79 11.03
C ILE A 66 0.27 -4.72 11.14
N ALA A 67 0.05 -6.03 11.20
CA ALA A 67 1.12 -7.02 11.31
C ALA A 67 2.12 -6.96 10.13
N GLU A 68 1.65 -6.62 8.93
CA GLU A 68 2.49 -6.47 7.74
C GLU A 68 3.04 -5.05 7.53
N ALA A 69 2.79 -4.10 8.45
CA ALA A 69 3.32 -2.76 8.32
C ALA A 69 4.87 -2.79 8.38
N PRO A 70 5.57 -1.91 7.62
CA PRO A 70 7.03 -1.85 7.58
C PRO A 70 7.61 -1.16 8.83
N ILE A 71 7.17 -1.61 10.00
CA ILE A 71 7.55 -1.16 11.32
C ILE A 71 8.33 -2.32 11.96
N ASP A 72 9.43 -2.01 12.63
CA ASP A 72 10.07 -3.01 13.47
C ASP A 72 9.22 -3.24 14.73
N TRP A 73 8.50 -4.38 14.73
CA TRP A 73 7.62 -4.78 15.83
C TRP A 73 8.38 -5.44 16.99
N ALA A 74 9.69 -5.68 16.89
CA ALA A 74 10.49 -6.37 17.89
C ALA A 74 10.81 -5.51 19.14
N PHE A 75 9.91 -4.60 19.51
CA PHE A 75 10.07 -3.73 20.66
C PHE A 75 9.99 -4.52 21.98
N ALA A 76 11.07 -4.46 22.76
CA ALA A 76 11.20 -5.06 24.08
C ALA A 76 11.34 -3.99 25.19
N GLY A 77 10.50 -2.95 25.16
CA GLY A 77 10.46 -1.92 26.20
C GLY A 77 9.50 -2.24 27.36
N PRO A 78 9.63 -1.55 28.51
CA PRO A 78 8.76 -1.75 29.67
C PRO A 78 7.30 -1.42 29.33
N VAL A 79 6.37 -2.28 29.78
CA VAL A 79 4.92 -2.13 29.55
C VAL A 79 4.35 -0.81 30.13
N ASP A 80 5.04 -0.25 31.12
CA ASP A 80 4.58 0.92 31.90
C ASP A 80 4.95 2.27 31.27
N SER A 81 5.80 2.29 30.25
CA SER A 81 6.19 3.51 29.51
C SER A 81 6.31 3.20 28.02
N LEU A 82 5.20 3.36 27.30
CA LEU A 82 5.13 3.12 25.86
C LEU A 82 5.67 4.34 25.08
N GLU A 83 6.94 4.68 25.25
CA GLU A 83 7.65 5.59 24.34
C GLU A 83 8.13 4.75 23.13
N LEU A 84 7.23 4.60 22.15
CA LEU A 84 7.54 3.92 20.89
C LEU A 84 8.33 4.86 19.98
N GLU A 85 9.66 4.70 19.95
CA GLU A 85 10.44 5.17 18.80
C GLU A 85 10.15 4.25 17.60
N LEU A 86 9.12 4.60 16.83
CA LEU A 86 8.78 3.90 15.60
C LEU A 86 9.87 4.17 14.55
N ALA A 87 10.86 3.30 14.47
CA ALA A 87 11.86 3.32 13.41
C ALA A 87 11.32 2.63 12.14
N PRO A 88 11.50 3.22 10.94
CA PRO A 88 11.22 2.51 9.70
C PRO A 88 12.06 1.22 9.60
N ALA A 89 11.47 0.17 9.03
CA ALA A 89 12.21 -1.07 8.78
C ALA A 89 13.51 -0.79 7.99
N PRO A 90 14.61 -1.52 8.29
CA PRO A 90 15.89 -1.31 7.63
C PRO A 90 15.78 -1.56 6.12
N LYS A 91 16.41 -0.67 5.35
CA LYS A 91 16.54 -0.80 3.89
C LYS A 91 17.55 -1.89 3.59
N ARG A 92 17.25 -2.73 2.60
CA ARG A 92 18.10 -3.85 2.17
C ARG A 92 19.00 -3.40 1.02
N ASP A 93 20.21 -3.94 0.99
CA ASP A 93 21.08 -3.86 -0.17
C ASP A 93 20.83 -5.03 -1.13
N PRO A 94 20.93 -4.80 -2.45
CA PRO A 94 20.89 -5.87 -3.45
C PRO A 94 21.95 -6.94 -3.21
N TRP A 95 21.55 -8.20 -3.27
CA TRP A 95 22.49 -9.32 -3.31
C TRP A 95 23.32 -9.30 -4.60
N PRO A 96 24.47 -10.00 -4.66
CA PRO A 96 25.35 -9.98 -5.83
C PRO A 96 24.64 -10.31 -7.16
N HIS A 97 23.74 -11.30 -7.17
CA HIS A 97 23.00 -11.67 -8.38
C HIS A 97 21.95 -10.61 -8.77
N GLN A 98 21.40 -9.86 -7.79
CA GLN A 98 20.49 -8.75 -8.07
C GLN A 98 21.27 -7.55 -8.62
N ARG A 99 22.45 -7.27 -8.06
CA ARG A 99 23.36 -6.24 -8.58
C ARG A 99 23.72 -6.51 -10.03
N GLU A 100 24.15 -7.73 -10.34
CA GLU A 100 24.45 -8.15 -11.72
C GLU A 100 23.23 -7.98 -12.64
N ALA A 101 22.02 -8.34 -12.17
CA ALA A 101 20.80 -8.14 -12.93
C ALA A 101 20.47 -6.66 -13.18
N ILE A 102 20.65 -5.80 -12.17
CA ILE A 102 20.45 -4.35 -12.28
C ILE A 102 21.42 -3.79 -13.33
N ASP A 103 22.72 -4.08 -13.20
CA ASP A 103 23.75 -3.54 -14.08
C ASP A 103 23.51 -3.94 -15.55
N LYS A 104 23.14 -5.21 -15.78
CA LYS A 104 22.80 -5.71 -17.13
C LYS A 104 21.55 -5.05 -17.70
N VAL A 105 20.54 -4.77 -16.87
CA VAL A 105 19.32 -4.09 -17.32
C VAL A 105 19.61 -2.64 -17.70
N ILE A 106 20.35 -1.91 -16.85
CA ILE A 106 20.71 -0.51 -17.11
C ILE A 106 21.57 -0.41 -18.38
N ALA A 107 22.59 -1.26 -18.53
CA ALA A 107 23.40 -1.31 -19.73
C ALA A 107 22.56 -1.69 -20.98
N GLY A 108 21.62 -2.64 -20.85
CA GLY A 108 20.75 -3.00 -21.97
C GLY A 108 19.84 -1.85 -22.42
N PHE A 109 19.40 -0.99 -21.50
CA PHE A 109 18.55 0.16 -21.81
C PHE A 109 19.29 1.35 -22.44
N THR A 110 20.63 1.37 -22.45
CA THR A 110 21.39 2.38 -23.23
C THR A 110 21.37 2.08 -24.73
N GLU A 111 21.20 0.79 -25.10
CA GLU A 111 21.22 0.32 -26.49
C GLU A 111 19.82 -0.04 -27.02
N HIS A 112 18.87 -0.34 -26.13
CA HIS A 112 17.56 -0.86 -26.50
C HIS A 112 16.42 -0.26 -25.66
N ASP A 113 15.28 0.03 -26.30
CA ASP A 113 14.09 0.55 -25.59
C ASP A 113 13.30 -0.54 -24.83
N ARG A 114 13.61 -1.82 -25.06
CA ARG A 114 12.84 -2.95 -24.51
C ARG A 114 13.76 -4.09 -24.09
N GLY A 115 13.52 -4.60 -22.88
CA GLY A 115 14.23 -5.76 -22.33
C GLY A 115 13.30 -6.72 -21.59
N LYS A 116 13.83 -7.91 -21.25
CA LYS A 116 13.15 -8.90 -20.42
C LYS A 116 14.08 -9.35 -19.30
N LEU A 117 13.67 -9.11 -18.05
CA LEU A 117 14.35 -9.63 -16.86
C LEU A 117 13.72 -10.96 -16.45
N ILE A 118 14.45 -12.06 -16.65
CA ILE A 118 13.99 -13.41 -16.28
C ILE A 118 14.71 -13.85 -15.00
N MET A 119 13.93 -14.13 -13.96
CA MET A 119 14.46 -14.53 -12.65
C MET A 119 13.55 -15.58 -12.01
N ALA A 120 14.16 -16.53 -11.30
CA ALA A 120 13.43 -17.56 -10.55
C ALA A 120 12.49 -16.98 -9.48
N CYS A 121 11.47 -17.75 -9.07
CA CYS A 121 10.60 -17.37 -7.96
C CYS A 121 11.39 -17.28 -6.65
N GLY A 122 11.07 -16.29 -5.81
CA GLY A 122 11.75 -16.08 -4.52
C GLY A 122 13.08 -15.32 -4.57
N THR A 123 13.68 -15.04 -5.74
CA THR A 123 14.98 -14.35 -5.85
C THR A 123 14.92 -12.82 -5.75
N GLY A 124 13.77 -12.28 -5.35
CA GLY A 124 13.57 -10.84 -5.16
C GLY A 124 13.35 -10.04 -6.44
N LYS A 125 12.57 -10.57 -7.39
CA LYS A 125 12.18 -9.85 -8.63
C LYS A 125 11.59 -8.46 -8.36
N THR A 126 10.64 -8.37 -7.45
CA THR A 126 9.95 -7.12 -7.11
C THR A 126 10.89 -6.09 -6.52
N PHE A 127 11.80 -6.52 -5.64
CA PHE A 127 12.85 -5.68 -5.07
C PHE A 127 13.88 -5.26 -6.13
N THR A 128 14.29 -6.17 -7.01
CA THR A 128 15.22 -5.87 -8.11
C THR A 128 14.62 -4.83 -9.07
N ALA A 129 13.33 -4.95 -9.39
CA ALA A 129 12.63 -3.98 -10.22
C ALA A 129 12.58 -2.58 -9.58
N LEU A 130 12.40 -2.48 -8.26
CA LEU A 130 12.49 -1.21 -7.53
C LEU A 130 13.88 -0.59 -7.72
N LYS A 131 14.94 -1.36 -7.50
CA LYS A 131 16.32 -0.87 -7.58
C LYS A 131 16.73 -0.44 -9.00
N ILE A 132 16.21 -1.11 -10.02
CA ILE A 132 16.33 -0.66 -11.42
C ILE A 132 15.66 0.70 -11.61
N CYS A 133 14.45 0.90 -11.07
CA CYS A 133 13.74 2.18 -11.17
C CYS A 133 14.49 3.30 -10.44
N GLU A 134 15.03 3.04 -9.25
CA GLU A 134 15.83 4.01 -8.50
C GLU A 134 17.08 4.43 -9.26
N GLN A 135 17.83 3.48 -9.82
CA GLN A 135 18.99 3.80 -10.66
C GLN A 135 18.58 4.62 -11.89
N THR A 136 17.45 4.27 -12.53
CA THR A 136 16.92 5.03 -13.67
C THR A 136 16.55 6.47 -13.28
N VAL A 137 16.03 6.69 -12.07
CA VAL A 137 15.73 8.04 -11.55
C VAL A 137 17.01 8.84 -11.37
N GLU A 138 18.07 8.23 -10.84
CA GLU A 138 19.38 8.86 -10.69
C GLU A 138 19.96 9.24 -12.06
N ASP A 139 19.94 8.32 -13.01
CA ASP A 139 20.47 8.51 -14.37
C ASP A 139 19.72 9.62 -15.14
N LEU A 140 18.42 9.82 -14.86
CA LEU A 140 17.58 10.87 -15.45
C LEU A 140 17.64 12.23 -14.71
N GLY A 141 18.46 12.37 -13.67
CA GLY A 141 18.61 13.63 -12.95
C GLY A 141 17.52 13.92 -11.91
N GLY A 142 16.89 12.88 -11.35
CA GLY A 142 16.18 12.96 -10.08
C GLY A 142 14.68 12.70 -10.11
N THR A 143 14.03 12.55 -11.28
CA THR A 143 12.62 12.13 -11.33
C THR A 143 12.34 11.19 -12.49
N ALA A 144 11.49 10.19 -12.27
CA ALA A 144 10.97 9.31 -13.31
C ALA A 144 9.49 8.99 -13.09
N LYS A 145 8.79 8.65 -14.18
CA LYS A 145 7.42 8.13 -14.14
C LYS A 145 7.45 6.65 -14.48
N VAL A 146 7.01 5.82 -13.54
CA VAL A 146 7.01 4.36 -13.70
C VAL A 146 5.58 3.85 -13.79
N LEU A 147 5.30 3.02 -14.80
CA LEU A 147 4.06 2.27 -14.91
C LEU A 147 4.34 0.81 -14.54
N PHE A 148 3.83 0.37 -13.39
CA PHE A 148 3.96 -1.00 -12.91
C PHE A 148 2.65 -1.77 -13.11
N LEU A 149 2.66 -2.77 -13.98
CA LEU A 149 1.47 -3.57 -14.31
C LEU A 149 1.52 -4.93 -13.61
N VAL A 150 0.42 -5.30 -12.97
CA VAL A 150 0.26 -6.57 -12.24
C VAL A 150 -1.09 -7.22 -12.58
N PRO A 151 -1.18 -8.56 -12.52
CA PRO A 151 -2.39 -9.27 -12.90
C PRO A 151 -3.45 -9.33 -11.79
N SER A 152 -3.16 -8.87 -10.57
CA SER A 152 -4.11 -8.91 -9.46
C SER A 152 -3.92 -7.75 -8.48
N ILE A 153 -5.00 -7.38 -7.79
CA ILE A 153 -4.98 -6.37 -6.71
C ILE A 153 -4.09 -6.84 -5.55
N SER A 154 -4.07 -8.13 -5.24
CA SER A 154 -3.19 -8.67 -4.19
C SER A 154 -1.71 -8.43 -4.52
N LEU A 155 -1.30 -8.70 -5.77
CA LEU A 155 0.07 -8.42 -6.22
C LEU A 155 0.38 -6.92 -6.26
N LEU A 156 -0.62 -6.07 -6.56
CA LEU A 156 -0.47 -4.62 -6.47
C LEU A 156 -0.16 -4.19 -5.03
N SER A 157 -0.95 -4.66 -4.07
CA SER A 157 -0.77 -4.35 -2.65
C SER A 157 0.59 -4.85 -2.14
N GLN A 158 0.98 -6.07 -2.48
CA GLN A 158 2.28 -6.63 -2.11
C GLN A 158 3.45 -5.81 -2.70
N THR A 159 3.36 -5.45 -3.98
CA THR A 159 4.39 -4.66 -4.65
C THR A 159 4.52 -3.28 -3.99
N LEU A 160 3.41 -2.60 -3.75
CA LEU A 160 3.44 -1.25 -3.20
C LEU A 160 3.89 -1.24 -1.74
N ARG A 161 3.56 -2.25 -0.94
CA ARG A 161 4.12 -2.44 0.40
C ARG A 161 5.64 -2.61 0.35
N GLU A 162 6.14 -3.57 -0.44
CA GLU A 162 7.58 -3.81 -0.58
C GLU A 162 8.31 -2.56 -1.09
N TRP A 163 7.77 -1.88 -2.11
CA TRP A 163 8.38 -0.68 -2.67
C TRP A 163 8.39 0.47 -1.69
N THR A 164 7.30 0.73 -0.98
CA THR A 164 7.25 1.78 0.05
C THR A 164 8.20 1.47 1.21
N ALA A 165 8.31 0.20 1.60
CA ALA A 165 9.21 -0.23 2.66
C ALA A 165 10.68 -0.14 2.26
N GLN A 166 11.03 -0.41 1.01
CA GLN A 166 12.42 -0.56 0.55
C GLN A 166 12.95 0.60 -0.31
N CYS A 167 12.09 1.55 -0.71
CA CYS A 167 12.54 2.69 -1.51
C CYS A 167 13.47 3.59 -0.70
N GLN A 168 14.53 4.06 -1.33
CA GLN A 168 15.48 5.06 -0.85
C GLN A 168 15.14 6.45 -1.42
N THR A 169 14.41 6.49 -2.52
CA THR A 169 13.91 7.73 -3.14
C THR A 169 12.45 7.99 -2.79
N ASP A 170 12.03 9.26 -2.83
CA ASP A 170 10.64 9.65 -2.66
C ASP A 170 9.74 8.97 -3.71
N LEU A 171 8.85 8.10 -3.25
CA LEU A 171 7.89 7.39 -4.08
C LEU A 171 6.51 8.01 -3.91
N ARG A 172 5.95 8.57 -5.00
CA ARG A 172 4.53 8.93 -5.07
C ARG A 172 3.78 7.90 -5.90
N SER A 173 3.02 7.05 -5.24
CA SER A 173 2.27 5.97 -5.91
C SER A 173 0.83 6.36 -6.24
N PHE A 174 0.30 5.79 -7.32
CA PHE A 174 -1.12 5.83 -7.67
C PHE A 174 -1.56 4.40 -8.01
N ALA A 175 -2.62 3.93 -7.36
CA ALA A 175 -3.22 2.62 -7.63
C ALA A 175 -4.45 2.78 -8.54
N VAL A 176 -4.43 2.13 -9.70
CA VAL A 176 -5.53 2.15 -10.68
C VAL A 176 -6.09 0.73 -10.79
N CYS A 177 -7.33 0.53 -10.34
CA CYS A 177 -8.03 -0.75 -10.37
C CYS A 177 -9.34 -0.59 -11.15
N SER A 178 -9.65 -1.53 -12.04
CA SER A 178 -10.93 -1.57 -12.77
C SER A 178 -12.07 -2.19 -11.96
N ASP A 179 -11.76 -2.90 -10.88
CA ASP A 179 -12.75 -3.51 -9.99
C ASP A 179 -13.20 -2.53 -8.90
N THR A 180 -14.49 -2.20 -8.91
CA THR A 180 -15.13 -1.30 -7.93
C THR A 180 -15.24 -1.92 -6.53
N ARG A 181 -15.02 -3.23 -6.37
CA ARG A 181 -15.14 -3.95 -5.09
C ARG A 181 -13.85 -4.05 -4.27
N SER A 182 -12.73 -3.53 -4.76
CA SER A 182 -11.43 -3.75 -4.13
C SER A 182 -10.85 -2.46 -3.55
N ARG A 183 -11.31 -2.08 -2.36
CA ARG A 183 -10.82 -0.90 -1.66
C ARG A 183 -9.93 -1.29 -0.49
N ALA A 184 -8.71 -1.70 -0.80
CA ALA A 184 -7.58 -1.58 0.11
C ALA A 184 -6.52 -0.70 -0.58
N PRO A 185 -6.35 0.57 -0.18
CA PRO A 185 -5.28 1.38 -0.71
C PRO A 185 -3.93 0.91 -0.15
N PRO A 186 -2.85 1.01 -0.95
CA PRO A 186 -1.49 0.99 -0.43
C PRO A 186 -1.21 2.30 0.33
N LYS A 187 -0.51 2.19 1.46
CA LYS A 187 -0.05 3.30 2.31
C LYS A 187 1.49 3.26 2.25
N THR A 188 2.22 4.31 1.88
CA THR A 188 2.35 5.64 2.50
C THR A 188 2.94 6.61 1.47
N SER A 189 2.11 7.53 0.97
CA SER A 189 2.36 8.78 0.22
C SER A 189 1.03 9.01 -0.50
N THR A 190 0.29 10.09 -0.22
CA THR A 190 -1.11 10.28 -0.69
C THR A 190 -1.36 9.83 -2.15
N PRO A 191 -2.01 8.66 -2.40
CA PRO A 191 -2.45 8.25 -3.74
C PRO A 191 -3.86 8.79 -3.96
N THR A 192 -4.05 9.63 -4.96
CA THR A 192 -5.40 9.96 -5.45
C THR A 192 -5.87 8.81 -6.34
N THR A 193 -6.82 8.00 -5.87
CA THR A 193 -7.46 6.99 -6.73
C THR A 193 -8.31 7.71 -7.79
N TYR A 194 -7.93 7.61 -9.06
CA TYR A 194 -8.73 8.12 -10.18
C TYR A 194 -9.47 6.97 -10.86
N HIS A 195 -10.77 7.16 -11.10
CA HIS A 195 -11.58 6.23 -11.89
C HIS A 195 -11.51 6.61 -13.37
N TYR A 196 -11.00 5.71 -14.22
CA TYR A 196 -11.08 5.88 -15.67
C TYR A 196 -12.49 5.53 -16.15
N ARG A 197 -13.22 6.53 -16.69
CA ARG A 197 -14.41 6.29 -17.50
C ARG A 197 -13.99 6.31 -18.98
N PRO A 198 -14.14 5.20 -19.73
CA PRO A 198 -13.89 5.24 -21.16
C PRO A 198 -14.89 6.21 -21.84
N PRO A 199 -14.46 6.97 -22.87
CA PRO A 199 -15.37 7.77 -23.66
C PRO A 199 -16.39 6.87 -24.38
N PRO A 200 -17.64 7.34 -24.62
CA PRO A 200 -18.58 6.60 -25.44
C PRO A 200 -17.97 6.39 -26.83
N ILE A 201 -17.94 5.13 -27.27
CA ILE A 201 -17.51 4.76 -28.61
C ILE A 201 -18.55 5.33 -29.59
N PRO A 202 -18.13 5.99 -30.69
CA PRO A 202 -19.03 6.52 -31.70
C PRO A 202 -19.85 5.43 -32.41
#